data_AF-A0A317G3T1-F1
#
_entry.id   AF-A0A317G3T1-F1
#
_cell.length_a   1.000
_cell.length_b   1.000
_cell.length_c   1.000
_cell.angle_alpha   90.00
_cell.angle_beta   90.00
_cell.angle_gamma   90.00
#
_symmetry.space_group_name_H-M   'P 1'
#
loop_
_entity.id
_entity.type
_entity.pdbx_description
1 polymer ?
#
loop_
_entity_poly.entity_id
_entity_poly.type
_entity_poly.pdbx_seq_one_letter_code
_entity_poly.pdbx_strand_id
1 'polypeptide(L)' 'MAWKLEIHFSDGSSELVDEDFETEQEAQDEYDSWLENWNAGRETLMLAGEDYIDADIEDCDIWEE' A
#
# COMPACT_ATOMS: atom_id res chain seq x y z
N MET A 1 -13.21 -11.59 10.55
CA MET A 1 -13.31 -11.01 9.21
C MET A 1 -12.24 -9.97 9.23
N ALA A 2 -11.06 -10.38 8.77
CA ALA A 2 -9.90 -9.51 8.71
C ALA A 2 -9.76 -9.11 7.25
N TRP A 3 -9.70 -7.81 6.99
CA TRP A 3 -9.48 -7.27 5.67
C TRP A 3 -7.97 -7.15 5.46
N LYS A 4 -7.52 -7.41 4.23
CA LYS A 4 -6.12 -7.32 3.82
C LYS A 4 -5.96 -6.23 2.78
N LEU A 5 -4.83 -5.53 2.85
CA LEU A 5 -4.42 -4.50 1.89
C LEU A 5 -3.11 -4.92 1.24
N GLU A 6 -3.15 -5.15 -0.07
CA GLU A 6 -1.97 -5.35 -0.89
C GLU A 6 -1.84 -4.21 -1.91
N ILE A 7 -0.64 -3.64 -1.98
CA ILE A 7 -0.31 -2.60 -2.96
C ILE A 7 0.46 -3.25 -4.10
N HIS A 8 0.01 -3.00 -5.33
CA HIS A 8 0.65 -3.46 -6.55
C HIS A 8 1.49 -2.35 -7.16
N PHE A 9 2.75 -2.68 -7.41
CA PHE A 9 3.70 -1.76 -8.02
C PHE A 9 3.84 -2.00 -9.53
N SER A 10 4.18 -0.95 -10.28
CA SER A 10 4.46 -0.90 -11.72
C SER A 10 5.63 -1.81 -12.15
N ASP A 11 6.49 -2.21 -11.21
CA ASP A 11 7.53 -3.23 -11.42
C ASP A 11 6.94 -4.66 -11.54
N GLY A 12 5.66 -4.84 -11.19
CA GLY A 12 4.99 -6.12 -11.09
C GLY A 12 5.19 -6.82 -9.73
N SER A 13 5.88 -6.14 -8.82
CA SER A 13 5.98 -6.52 -7.40
C SER A 13 4.70 -6.12 -6.65
N SER A 14 4.38 -6.82 -5.58
CA SER A 14 3.29 -6.44 -4.65
C SER A 14 3.80 -6.45 -3.22
N GLU A 15 3.26 -5.56 -2.39
CA GLU A 15 3.55 -5.53 -0.96
C GLU A 15 2.29 -5.49 -0.12
N LEU A 16 2.27 -6.38 0.87
CA LEU A 16 1.22 -6.45 1.86
C LEU A 16 1.51 -5.41 2.95
N VAL A 17 0.67 -4.38 3.02
CA VAL A 17 0.83 -3.31 4.01
C VAL A 17 0.32 -3.77 5.36
N ASP A 18 -0.88 -4.33 5.41
CA ASP A 18 -1.46 -4.91 6.61
C ASP A 18 -2.55 -5.95 6.26
N GLU A 19 -2.82 -6.84 7.22
CA GLU A 19 -3.69 -8.00 7.05
C GLU A 19 -4.76 -8.16 8.15
N ASP A 20 -4.82 -7.24 9.13
CA ASP A 20 -5.69 -7.34 10.32
C ASP A 20 -6.69 -6.18 10.43
N PHE A 21 -7.22 -5.69 9.31
CA PHE A 21 -8.24 -4.64 9.36
C PHE A 21 -9.62 -5.21 9.75
N GLU A 22 -10.35 -4.53 10.63
CA GLU A 22 -11.69 -5.00 11.04
C GLU A 22 -12.75 -4.74 9.95
N THR A 23 -12.51 -3.77 9.06
CA THR A 23 -13.42 -3.38 7.98
C THR A 23 -12.72 -2.96 6.69
N GLU A 24 -13.39 -3.09 5.54
CA GLU A 24 -12.92 -2.58 4.23
C GLU A 24 -12.55 -1.10 4.30
N GLN A 25 -13.37 -0.32 5.03
CA GLN A 25 -13.18 1.12 5.16
C GLN A 25 -11.88 1.46 5.88
N GLU A 26 -11.49 0.69 6.90
CA GLU A 26 -10.20 0.87 7.59
C GLU A 26 -9.02 0.48 6.70
N ALA A 27 -9.12 -0.62 5.95
CA ALA A 27 -8.08 -0.98 4.97
C ALA A 27 -7.89 0.14 3.93
N GLN A 28 -8.98 0.77 3.50
CA GLN A 28 -8.94 1.85 2.52
C GLN A 28 -8.46 3.19 3.11
N ASP A 29 -8.79 3.49 4.37
CA ASP A 29 -8.29 4.66 5.09
C ASP A 29 -6.79 4.54 5.37
N GLU A 30 -6.31 3.34 5.72
CA GLU A 30 -4.88 3.06 5.87
C GLU A 30 -4.15 3.13 4.52
N TYR A 31 -4.76 2.64 3.42
CA TYR A 31 -4.19 2.83 2.09
C TYR A 31 -4.05 4.31 1.72
N ASP A 32 -5.10 5.11 1.95
CA ASP A 32 -5.07 6.56 1.68
C ASP A 32 -4.03 7.25 2.57
N SER A 33 -3.95 6.88 3.85
CA SER A 33 -2.95 7.41 4.79
C SER A 33 -1.52 7.01 4.41
N TRP A 34 -1.32 5.77 3.98
CA TRP A 34 -0.04 5.25 3.49
C TRP A 34 0.37 6.00 2.21
N LEU A 35 -0.57 6.23 1.28
CA LEU A 35 -0.36 6.99 0.04
C LEU A 35 -0.08 8.47 0.35
N GLU A 36 -0.81 9.07 1.29
CA GLU A 36 -0.58 10.45 1.74
C GLU A 36 0.77 10.59 2.45
N ASN A 37 1.18 9.61 3.28
CA ASN A 37 2.48 9.59 3.96
C ASN A 37 3.62 9.47 2.94
N TRP A 38 3.44 8.60 1.95
CA TRP A 38 4.34 8.43 0.82
C TRP A 38 4.41 9.68 -0.07
N ASN A 39 3.28 10.29 -0.43
CA ASN A 39 3.25 11.52 -1.25
C ASN A 39 3.74 12.76 -0.46
N ALA A 40 3.54 12.78 0.87
CA ALA A 40 4.11 13.79 1.76
C ALA A 40 5.65 13.73 1.81
N GLY A 41 6.23 12.56 1.52
CA GLY A 41 7.65 12.35 1.29
C GLY A 41 7.96 12.17 -0.19
N ARG A 42 8.18 13.27 -0.94
CA ARG A 42 8.84 13.23 -2.27
C ARG A 42 10.32 12.74 -2.21
N GLU A 43 10.61 11.81 -1.33
CA GLU A 43 11.88 11.14 -1.11
C GLU A 43 11.62 9.65 -1.36
N THR A 44 12.44 9.03 -2.22
CA THR A 44 12.34 7.62 -2.58
C THR A 44 12.21 6.74 -1.34
N LEU A 45 11.18 5.89 -1.32
CA LEU A 45 11.01 4.93 -0.23
C LEU A 45 12.00 3.80 -0.47
N MET A 46 13.07 3.73 0.34
CA MET A 46 14.00 2.60 0.30
C MET A 46 13.36 1.41 1.00
N LEU A 47 12.75 0.54 0.22
CA LEU A 47 12.04 -0.62 0.74
C LEU A 47 12.62 -1.90 0.14
N ALA A 48 12.94 -2.87 1.00
CA ALA A 48 13.79 -4.02 0.68
C ALA A 48 15.15 -3.68 0.01
N GLY A 49 15.59 -2.41 0.05
CA GLY A 49 16.82 -1.93 -0.58
C GLY A 49 16.65 -1.33 -1.97
N GLU A 50 15.43 -1.23 -2.48
CA GLU A 50 15.10 -0.59 -3.77
C GLU A 50 14.36 0.74 -3.54
N ASP A 51 14.57 1.69 -4.44
CA ASP A 51 14.01 3.04 -4.41
C ASP A 51 12.66 3.09 -5.16
N TYR A 52 11.54 3.01 -4.46
CA TYR A 52 10.20 3.11 -5.07
C TYR A 52 9.71 4.58 -5.13
N ILE A 53 9.11 5.00 -6.24
CA ILE A 53 8.58 6.36 -6.44
C ILE A 53 7.06 6.39 -6.62
N ASP A 54 6.45 7.59 -6.56
CA ASP A 54 5.01 7.84 -6.77
C ASP A 54 4.40 7.09 -7.97
N ALA A 55 5.19 7.01 -9.05
CA ALA A 55 4.79 6.38 -10.30
C ALA A 55 4.94 4.85 -10.31
N ASP A 56 5.52 4.27 -9.26
CA ASP A 56 5.63 2.83 -9.10
C ASP A 56 4.38 2.22 -8.49
N ILE A 57 3.34 2.94 -8.07
CA ILE A 57 2.09 2.30 -7.63
C ILE A 57 1.09 2.31 -8.77
N GLU A 58 0.65 1.13 -9.17
CA GLU A 58 -0.35 0.96 -10.22
C GLU A 58 -1.75 0.76 -9.65
N ASP A 59 -1.88 -0.06 -8.60
CA ASP A 59 -3.17 -0.48 -8.07
C ASP A 59 -3.06 -0.96 -6.62
N CYS A 60 -4.20 -1.12 -5.95
CA CYS A 60 -4.29 -1.76 -4.64
C CYS A 60 -5.45 -2.75 -4.62
N ASP A 61 -5.23 -3.92 -4.02
CA ASP A 61 -6.25 -4.94 -3.83
C ASP A 61 -6.62 -5.03 -2.35
N ILE A 62 -7.92 -4.96 -2.07
CA ILE A 62 -8.48 -5.00 -0.72
C ILE A 62 -9.50 -6.12 -0.67
N TRP A 63 -9.30 -7.10 0.20
CA TRP A 63 -10.19 -8.26 0.30
C TRP A 63 -10.35 -8.77 1.73
N GLU A 64 -11.49 -9.42 2.00
CA GLU A 64 -11.79 -10.07 3.28
C GLU A 64 -11.27 -11.52 3.30
N GLU A 65 -10.58 -11.91 4.38
CA GLU A 65 -10.24 -13.30 4.74
C GLU A 65 -11.19 -13.91 5.80
#